data_AF-A0A1N7NNJ9-F1
#
_entry.id   AF-A0A1N7NNJ9-F1
#
_cell.length_a   1.000
_cell.length_b   1.000
_cell.length_c   1.000
_cell.angle_alpha   90.00
_cell.angle_beta   90.00
_cell.angle_gamma   90.00
#
_symmetry.space_group_name_H-M   'P 1'
#
loop_
_entity.id
_entity.type
_entity.pdbx_description
1 polymer ?
#
loop_
_entity_poly.entity_id
_entity_poly.type
_entity_poly.pdbx_seq_one_letter_code
_entity_poly.pdbx_strand_id
1 'polypeptide(L)'
;MDRWHGDEQYEVLTATVQDVCETLGNPASWDADGHDAMWWTKRLEDADFFANLGHADHLAILQAVMNSNSQWVISLQRDIKHAVHIELEG
;
A
#
# COMPACT_ATOMS: atom_id res chain seq x y z
N MET A 1 28.25 -5.13 -54.97
CA MET A 1 26.88 -4.72 -54.67
C MET A 1 26.55 -5.27 -53.30
N ASP A 2 26.46 -4.37 -52.32
CA ASP A 2 26.07 -4.68 -50.93
C ASP A 2 24.68 -5.31 -50.91
N ARG A 3 24.59 -6.52 -50.36
CA ARG A 3 23.31 -7.10 -49.96
C ARG A 3 23.03 -6.61 -48.55
N TRP A 4 22.20 -5.59 -48.45
CA TRP A 4 21.53 -5.19 -47.21
C TRP A 4 20.90 -6.41 -46.54
N HIS A 5 21.37 -6.77 -45.35
CA HIS A 5 20.69 -7.68 -44.43
C HIS A 5 19.66 -6.86 -43.64
N GLY A 6 18.49 -6.65 -44.27
CA GLY A 6 17.42 -5.80 -43.75
C GLY A 6 16.38 -6.52 -42.90
N ASP A 7 16.74 -7.60 -42.19
CA ASP A 7 15.81 -8.33 -41.33
C ASP A 7 16.31 -8.33 -39.88
N GLU A 8 16.59 -7.15 -39.34
CA GLU A 8 16.50 -6.96 -37.89
C GLU A 8 15.00 -6.94 -37.54
N GLN A 9 14.42 -8.13 -37.36
CA GLN A 9 13.15 -8.27 -36.69
C GLN A 9 13.33 -7.67 -35.30
N TYR A 10 12.82 -6.45 -35.09
CA TYR A 10 12.65 -5.91 -33.75
C TYR A 10 11.73 -6.89 -33.02
N GLU A 11 12.32 -7.76 -32.20
CA GLU A 11 11.58 -8.53 -31.20
C GLU A 11 10.89 -7.51 -30.32
N VAL A 12 9.59 -7.29 -30.57
CA VAL A 12 8.75 -6.57 -29.65
C VAL A 12 8.65 -7.46 -28.41
N LEU A 13 9.47 -7.16 -27.41
CA LEU A 13 9.37 -7.76 -26.07
C LEU A 13 8.03 -7.35 -25.47
N THR A 14 6.98 -8.10 -25.78
CA THR A 14 5.65 -7.91 -25.18
C THR A 14 5.65 -8.63 -23.85
N ALA A 15 6.15 -8.00 -22.80
CA ALA A 15 5.89 -8.45 -21.44
C ALA A 15 4.43 -8.14 -21.11
N THR A 16 3.67 -9.14 -20.70
CA THR A 16 2.33 -8.91 -20.15
C THR A 16 2.45 -8.23 -18.79
N VAL A 17 1.38 -7.55 -18.34
CA VAL A 17 1.32 -7.02 -16.96
C VAL A 17 1.62 -8.13 -15.94
N GLN A 18 1.25 -9.36 -16.25
CA GLN A 18 1.52 -10.52 -15.42
C GLN A 18 3.01 -10.87 -15.38
N ASP A 19 3.71 -10.88 -16.52
CA ASP A 19 5.17 -11.12 -16.57
C ASP A 19 5.96 -10.05 -15.80
N VAL A 20 5.48 -8.80 -15.85
CA VAL A 20 6.06 -7.69 -15.10
C VAL A 20 5.80 -7.87 -13.60
N CYS A 21 4.58 -8.23 -13.20
CA CYS A 21 4.25 -8.51 -11.79
C CYS A 21 4.98 -9.75 -11.25
N GLU A 22 5.25 -10.75 -12.06
CA GLU A 22 6.03 -11.93 -11.68
C GLU A 22 7.52 -11.60 -11.50
N THR A 23 8.05 -10.70 -12.35
CA THR A 23 9.47 -10.32 -12.32
C THR A 23 9.79 -9.26 -11.25
N LEU A 24 8.90 -8.28 -11.06
CA LEU A 24 9.11 -7.13 -10.17
C LEU A 24 8.38 -7.26 -8.81
N GLY A 25 7.54 -8.28 -8.66
CA GLY A 25 6.56 -8.38 -7.59
C GLY A 25 5.25 -7.67 -7.96
N ASN A 26 4.15 -8.08 -7.33
CA ASN A 26 2.88 -7.40 -7.48
C ASN A 26 2.97 -6.00 -6.83
N PRO A 27 2.65 -4.91 -7.53
CA PRO A 27 2.75 -3.56 -6.96
C PRO A 27 1.80 -3.30 -5.78
N ALA A 28 0.81 -4.16 -5.55
CA ALA A 28 -0.03 -4.15 -4.36
C ALA A 28 0.52 -4.97 -3.18
N SER A 29 1.54 -5.80 -3.43
CA SER A 29 2.22 -6.57 -2.39
C SER A 29 3.18 -5.69 -1.60
N TRP A 30 3.22 -5.92 -0.30
CA TRP A 30 4.00 -5.14 0.67
C TRP A 30 5.27 -5.87 1.12
N ASP A 31 5.43 -7.13 0.73
CA ASP A 31 6.63 -7.93 0.98
C ASP A 31 7.05 -8.74 -0.25
N ALA A 32 8.21 -9.40 -0.14
CA ALA A 32 8.77 -10.25 -1.20
C ALA A 32 8.00 -11.57 -1.41
N ASP A 33 7.16 -11.96 -0.45
CA ASP A 33 6.36 -13.20 -0.49
C ASP A 33 4.99 -12.98 -1.15
N GLY A 34 4.69 -11.74 -1.55
CA GLY A 34 3.47 -11.38 -2.27
C GLY A 34 2.29 -11.03 -1.38
N HIS A 35 2.47 -10.91 -0.05
CA HIS A 35 1.37 -10.55 0.85
C HIS A 35 1.01 -9.07 0.74
N ASP A 36 -0.28 -8.78 0.79
CA ASP A 36 -0.82 -7.43 0.73
C ASP A 36 -1.02 -6.81 2.12
N ALA A 37 -1.51 -5.57 2.13
CA ALA A 37 -1.82 -4.83 3.35
C ALA A 37 -2.80 -5.56 4.29
N MET A 38 -3.80 -6.25 3.73
CA MET A 38 -4.84 -6.90 4.51
C MET A 38 -4.30 -8.13 5.23
N TRP A 39 -3.45 -8.91 4.54
CA TRP A 39 -2.75 -10.03 5.13
C TRP A 39 -1.88 -9.61 6.31
N TRP A 40 -1.08 -8.55 6.14
CA TRP A 40 -0.23 -8.02 7.20
C TRP A 40 -1.02 -7.43 8.36
N THR A 41 -2.15 -6.76 8.08
CA THR A 41 -3.03 -6.20 9.12
C THR A 41 -3.50 -7.30 10.07
N LYS A 42 -3.99 -8.42 9.54
CA LYS A 42 -4.42 -9.57 10.35
C LYS A 42 -3.27 -10.17 11.17
N ARG A 43 -2.09 -10.32 10.57
CA ARG A 43 -0.91 -10.88 11.26
C ARG A 43 -0.41 -9.99 12.39
N LEU A 44 -0.46 -8.68 12.23
CA LEU A 44 -0.10 -7.72 13.27
C LEU A 44 -1.15 -7.66 14.38
N GLU A 45 -2.43 -7.83 14.04
CA GLU A 45 -3.50 -8.01 15.02
C GLU A 45 -3.30 -9.28 15.85
N ASP A 46 -3.07 -10.43 15.20
CA ASP A 46 -2.81 -11.72 15.87
C ASP A 46 -1.56 -11.67 16.78
N ALA A 47 -0.65 -10.73 16.56
CA ALA A 47 0.57 -10.50 17.35
C ALA A 47 0.41 -9.40 18.42
N ASP A 48 -0.80 -8.89 18.64
CA ASP A 48 -1.10 -7.76 19.54
C ASP A 48 -0.26 -6.50 19.25
N PHE A 49 0.23 -6.34 18.02
CA PHE A 49 1.16 -5.26 17.68
C PHE A 49 0.54 -3.89 17.97
N PHE A 50 -0.69 -3.68 17.50
CA PHE A 50 -1.40 -2.41 17.69
C PHE A 50 -1.76 -2.12 19.14
N ALA A 51 -2.05 -3.15 19.94
CA ALA A 51 -2.37 -3.01 21.36
C ALA A 51 -1.14 -2.60 22.19
N ASN A 52 0.06 -2.92 21.72
CA ASN A 52 1.33 -2.62 22.39
C ASN A 52 1.93 -1.25 22.01
N LEU A 53 1.24 -0.47 21.17
CA LEU A 53 1.72 0.85 20.74
C LEU A 53 1.64 1.89 21.87
N GLY A 54 2.64 2.77 21.92
CA GLY A 54 2.69 3.86 22.87
C GLY A 54 1.93 5.09 22.39
N HIS A 55 1.73 6.08 23.27
CA HIS A 55 1.08 7.35 22.91
C HIS A 55 1.79 8.09 21.77
N ALA A 56 3.12 7.99 21.66
CA ALA A 56 3.87 8.60 20.58
C ALA A 56 3.58 7.95 19.22
N ASP A 57 3.46 6.61 19.19
CA ASP A 57 3.12 5.86 17.97
C ASP A 57 1.67 6.13 17.57
N HIS A 58 0.76 6.17 18.53
CA HIS A 58 -0.63 6.56 18.30
C HIS A 58 -0.73 7.99 17.74
N LEU A 59 0.08 8.94 18.23
CA LEU A 59 0.15 10.29 17.66
C LEU A 59 0.63 10.26 16.21
N ALA A 60 1.68 9.48 15.90
CA ALA A 60 2.18 9.36 14.54
C ALA A 60 1.12 8.77 13.59
N ILE A 61 0.40 7.73 14.01
CA ILE A 61 -0.71 7.15 13.27
C ILE A 61 -1.84 8.17 13.07
N LEU A 62 -2.23 8.87 14.14
CA LEU A 62 -3.25 9.91 14.07
C LEU A 62 -2.86 11.01 13.07
N GLN A 63 -1.62 11.49 13.11
CA GLN A 63 -1.12 12.47 12.14
C GLN A 63 -1.14 11.93 10.72
N ALA A 64 -0.69 10.69 10.48
CA ALA A 64 -0.71 10.06 9.17
C ALA A 64 -2.14 9.93 8.62
N VAL A 65 -3.08 9.47 9.45
CA VAL A 65 -4.49 9.33 9.07
C VAL A 65 -5.09 10.69 8.74
N MET A 66 -4.92 11.69 9.61
CA MET A 66 -5.55 13.00 9.45
C MET A 66 -5.01 13.83 8.29
N ASN A 67 -3.77 13.58 7.86
CA ASN A 67 -3.13 14.28 6.74
C ASN A 67 -3.12 13.47 5.43
N SER A 68 -3.66 12.25 5.43
CA SER A 68 -3.75 11.43 4.23
C SER A 68 -4.87 11.90 3.30
N ASN A 69 -4.61 11.83 1.99
CA ASN A 69 -5.59 12.06 0.92
C ASN A 69 -6.24 10.77 0.40
N SER A 70 -5.91 9.62 1.02
CA SER A 70 -6.44 8.33 0.63
C SER A 70 -7.93 8.24 0.92
N GLN A 71 -8.71 7.77 -0.06
CA GLN A 71 -10.16 7.54 0.11
C GLN A 71 -10.45 6.50 1.21
N TRP A 72 -9.52 5.58 1.44
CA TRP A 72 -9.65 4.50 2.42
C TRP A 72 -9.71 5.00 3.87
N VAL A 73 -9.19 6.19 4.16
CA VAL A 73 -9.16 6.74 5.52
C VAL A 73 -10.26 7.76 5.79
N ILE A 74 -11.10 8.09 4.82
CA ILE A 74 -12.11 9.17 4.96
C ILE A 74 -13.12 8.86 6.07
N SER A 75 -13.61 7.63 6.14
CA SER A 75 -14.51 7.20 7.22
C SER A 75 -13.81 7.33 8.58
N LEU A 76 -12.58 6.84 8.68
CA LEU A 76 -11.80 6.92 9.91
C LEU A 76 -11.51 8.37 10.34
N GLN A 77 -11.19 9.27 9.39
CA GLN A 77 -11.00 10.69 9.67
C GLN A 77 -12.29 11.35 10.22
N ARG A 78 -13.45 11.00 9.66
CA ARG A 78 -14.74 11.48 10.17
C ARG A 78 -14.99 10.99 11.58
N ASP A 79 -14.77 9.71 11.82
CA ASP A 79 -15.04 9.09 13.12
C ASP A 79 -14.09 9.63 14.21
N ILE A 80 -12.82 9.89 13.86
CA ILE A 80 -11.87 10.61 14.74
C ILE A 80 -12.36 12.02 15.06
N LYS A 81 -12.77 12.81 14.06
CA LYS A 81 -13.27 14.18 14.28
C LYS A 81 -14.52 14.18 15.17
N HIS A 82 -15.39 13.20 14.99
CA HIS A 82 -16.59 13.03 15.81
C HIS A 82 -16.23 12.69 17.27
N ALA A 83 -15.31 11.75 17.50
CA ALA A 83 -14.84 11.43 18.84
C ALA A 83 -14.21 12.64 19.53
N VAL A 84 -13.35 13.40 18.83
CA VAL A 84 -12.78 14.65 19.36
C VAL A 84 -13.86 15.67 19.72
N HIS A 85 -14.92 15.78 18.90
CA HIS A 85 -16.02 16.69 19.18
C HIS A 85 -16.77 16.31 20.45
N ILE A 86 -17.08 15.02 20.65
CA ILE A 86 -17.73 14.52 21.87
C ILE A 86 -16.90 14.89 23.11
N GLU A 87 -15.58 14.62 23.08
CA GLU A 87 -14.70 14.92 24.23
C GLU A 87 -14.60 16.42 24.54
N LEU A 88 -14.80 17.29 23.54
CA LEU A 88 -14.84 18.74 23.75
C LEU A 88 -16.19 19.22 24.31
N GLU A 89 -17.27 18.48 24.07
CA GLU A 89 -18.63 18.84 24.53
C GLU A 89 -18.96 18.34 25.93
N GLY A 90 -18.32 17.26 26.39
CA GLY A 90 -18.47 16.69 27.74
C GLY A 90 -19.53 15.59 27.82
#